data_AF-A0A089PUC7-F1
#
_entry.id   AF-A0A089PUC7-F1
#
_cell.length_a   1.000
_cell.length_b   1.000
_cell.length_c   1.000
_cell.angle_alpha   90.00
_cell.angle_beta   90.00
_cell.angle_gamma   90.00
#
_symmetry.space_group_name_H-M   'P 1'
#
loop_
_entity.id
_entity.type
_entity.pdbx_description
1 polymer ?
#
loop_
_entity_poly.entity_id
_entity_poly.type
_entity_poly.pdbx_seq_one_letter_code
_entity_poly.pdbx_strand_id
1 'polypeptide(L)'
;MTKKWGSAAAVLLLAGGVIVLSGFNSSVPPFVSTAQDRLESYLSYSFGPQRCSNNKQQNGEWSISCATEDGSRQFVYSVDDTSDKAYGFTLTALNEMARNTENVDLLTFLDIKTPVK
;
A
#
# COMPACT_ATOMS: atom_id res chain seq x y z
N MET A 1 -54.06 -22.70 -8.39
CA MET A 1 -52.84 -22.38 -9.15
C MET A 1 -51.85 -21.69 -8.22
N THR A 2 -50.75 -22.36 -7.92
CA THR A 2 -49.69 -21.91 -7.00
C THR A 2 -48.62 -21.14 -7.76
N LYS A 3 -48.28 -19.92 -7.34
CA LYS A 3 -47.07 -19.24 -7.81
C LYS A 3 -46.32 -18.62 -6.63
N LYS A 4 -45.47 -19.46 -6.01
CA LYS A 4 -44.41 -19.03 -5.10
C LYS A 4 -43.35 -18.33 -5.94
N TRP A 5 -43.08 -17.05 -5.68
CA TRP A 5 -41.86 -16.39 -6.15
C TRP A 5 -40.90 -16.32 -4.98
N GLY A 6 -39.85 -17.15 -5.10
CA GLY A 6 -38.78 -17.27 -4.12
C GLY A 6 -37.93 -16.01 -4.10
N SER A 7 -37.61 -15.59 -2.88
CA SER A 7 -36.59 -14.60 -2.58
C SER A 7 -35.23 -15.11 -3.05
N ALA A 8 -34.63 -14.47 -4.04
CA ALA A 8 -33.23 -14.66 -4.38
C ALA A 8 -32.41 -13.66 -3.55
N ALA A 9 -31.82 -14.15 -2.45
CA ALA A 9 -30.79 -13.42 -1.73
C ALA A 9 -29.51 -13.44 -2.58
N ALA A 10 -29.15 -12.31 -3.17
CA ALA A 10 -27.86 -12.13 -3.82
C ALA A 10 -26.79 -11.95 -2.74
N VAL A 11 -26.00 -13.00 -2.49
CA VAL A 11 -24.78 -12.92 -1.69
C VAL A 11 -23.73 -12.20 -2.54
N LEU A 12 -23.58 -10.90 -2.33
CA LEU A 12 -22.47 -10.13 -2.86
C LEU A 12 -21.20 -10.53 -2.09
N LEU A 13 -20.43 -11.43 -2.69
CA LEU A 13 -19.05 -11.70 -2.29
C LEU A 13 -18.24 -10.41 -2.52
N LEU A 14 -17.94 -9.70 -1.43
CA LEU A 14 -16.96 -8.63 -1.40
C LEU A 14 -15.55 -9.24 -1.58
N ALA A 15 -15.23 -9.64 -2.80
CA ALA A 15 -13.84 -9.76 -3.21
C ALA A 15 -13.31 -8.32 -3.32
N GLY A 16 -12.60 -7.86 -2.29
CA GLY A 16 -11.90 -6.59 -2.26
C GLY A 16 -10.76 -6.57 -3.30
N GLY A 17 -11.12 -6.51 -4.57
CA GLY A 17 -10.20 -6.13 -5.64
C GLY A 17 -10.07 -4.61 -5.59
N VAL A 18 -8.95 -4.12 -5.09
CA VAL A 18 -8.56 -2.72 -5.23
C VAL A 18 -8.43 -2.44 -6.74
N ILE A 19 -9.42 -1.79 -7.32
CA ILE A 19 -9.35 -1.29 -8.69
C ILE A 19 -8.36 -0.12 -8.66
N VAL A 20 -7.10 -0.38 -9.01
CA VAL A 20 -6.08 0.66 -9.21
C VAL A 20 -6.37 1.39 -10.52
N LEU A 21 -7.17 2.45 -10.43
CA LEU A 21 -7.31 3.44 -11.48
C LEU A 21 -6.00 4.25 -11.54
N SER A 22 -5.10 3.89 -12.46
CA SER A 22 -3.91 4.67 -12.78
C SER A 22 -4.30 5.95 -13.54
N GLY A 23 -4.64 7.00 -12.79
CA GLY A 23 -5.05 8.30 -13.30
C GLY A 23 -3.90 9.32 -13.33
N PHE A 24 -3.64 9.84 -14.53
CA PHE A 24 -3.07 11.14 -14.87
C PHE A 24 -1.72 11.56 -14.26
N ASN A 25 -0.72 11.49 -15.14
CA ASN A 25 0.61 12.12 -15.24
C ASN A 25 0.87 13.39 -14.37
N SER A 26 0.72 13.27 -13.07
CA SER A 26 1.33 14.18 -12.10
C SER A 26 2.78 13.74 -11.96
N SER A 27 3.73 14.63 -12.21
CA SER A 27 5.15 14.31 -11.99
C SER A 27 5.30 13.81 -10.54
N VAL A 28 5.66 12.54 -10.39
CA VAL A 28 5.84 11.92 -9.07
C VAL A 28 6.94 12.69 -8.34
N PRO A 29 6.68 13.23 -7.14
CA PRO A 29 7.69 13.96 -6.39
C PRO A 29 8.91 13.08 -6.05
N PRO A 30 10.13 13.63 -6.00
CA PRO A 30 11.34 12.85 -5.71
C PRO A 30 11.30 12.08 -4.38
N PHE A 31 10.63 12.62 -3.35
CA PHE A 31 10.49 11.93 -2.06
C PHE A 31 9.63 10.65 -2.19
N VAL A 32 8.61 10.66 -3.06
CA VAL A 32 7.75 9.50 -3.31
C VAL A 32 8.49 8.43 -4.09
N SER A 33 9.23 8.80 -5.15
CA SER A 33 10.02 7.82 -5.92
C SER A 33 11.12 7.21 -5.07
N THR A 34 11.81 8.01 -4.25
CA THR A 34 12.85 7.52 -3.33
C THR A 34 12.26 6.58 -2.28
N ALA A 35 11.09 6.91 -1.72
CA ALA A 35 10.39 6.02 -0.79
C ALA A 35 10.00 4.69 -1.46
N GLN A 36 9.55 4.72 -2.70
CA GLN A 36 9.19 3.52 -3.46
C GLN A 36 10.40 2.61 -3.68
N ASP A 37 11.52 3.15 -4.16
CA ASP A 37 12.73 2.36 -4.44
C ASP A 37 13.28 1.71 -3.16
N ARG A 38 13.22 2.43 -2.03
CA ARG A 38 13.65 1.91 -0.73
C ARG A 38 12.73 0.81 -0.22
N LEU A 39 11.41 1.02 -0.28
CA LEU A 39 10.44 -0.01 0.12
C LEU A 39 10.58 -1.26 -0.74
N GLU A 40 10.72 -1.11 -2.06
CA GLU A 40 10.89 -2.25 -2.97
C GLU A 40 12.15 -3.06 -2.63
N SER A 41 13.27 -2.37 -2.41
CA SER A 41 14.54 -3.00 -2.05
C SER A 41 14.46 -3.72 -0.70
N TYR A 42 13.94 -3.04 0.34
CA TYR A 42 13.98 -3.56 1.71
C TYR A 42 12.93 -4.65 1.96
N LEU A 43 11.75 -4.52 1.35
CA LEU A 43 10.77 -5.60 1.35
C LEU A 43 11.28 -6.79 0.53
N SER A 44 11.93 -6.56 -0.61
CA SER A 44 12.50 -7.66 -1.39
C SER A 44 13.57 -8.43 -0.65
N TYR A 45 14.38 -7.74 0.17
CA TYR A 45 15.37 -8.36 1.06
C TYR A 45 14.71 -9.29 2.10
N SER A 46 13.64 -8.83 2.75
CA SER A 46 13.06 -9.52 3.92
C SER A 46 11.98 -10.54 3.54
N PHE A 47 11.23 -10.29 2.46
CA PHE A 47 10.02 -11.01 2.10
C PHE A 47 10.10 -11.68 0.71
N GLY A 48 11.21 -11.52 -0.01
CA GLY A 48 11.38 -11.94 -1.40
C GLY A 48 10.83 -10.91 -2.40
N PRO A 49 11.04 -11.12 -3.71
CA PRO A 49 10.80 -10.10 -4.75
C PRO A 49 9.44 -9.42 -4.62
N GLN A 50 9.46 -8.09 -4.53
CA GLN A 50 8.28 -7.24 -4.52
C GLN A 50 8.26 -6.33 -5.75
N ARG A 51 7.06 -5.93 -6.15
CA ARG A 51 6.83 -4.84 -7.10
C ARG A 51 6.09 -3.73 -6.40
N CYS A 52 6.67 -2.53 -6.38
CA CYS A 52 6.03 -1.38 -5.79
C CYS A 52 5.48 -0.43 -6.85
N SER A 53 4.39 0.24 -6.49
CA SER A 53 3.77 1.28 -7.31
C SER A 53 3.30 2.41 -6.40
N ASN A 54 3.42 3.64 -6.87
CA ASN A 54 2.88 4.81 -6.19
C ASN A 54 1.53 5.20 -6.78
N ASN A 55 0.67 5.80 -5.96
CA ASN A 55 -0.61 6.34 -6.37
C ASN A 55 -0.91 7.62 -5.59
N LYS A 56 -1.36 8.66 -6.31
CA LYS A 56 -1.84 9.90 -5.71
C LYS A 56 -3.33 9.78 -5.41
N GLN A 57 -3.67 9.82 -4.13
CA GLN A 57 -5.03 9.73 -3.64
C GLN A 57 -5.83 11.00 -3.96
N GLN A 58 -7.17 10.91 -3.88
CA GLN A 58 -8.07 12.03 -4.16
C GLN A 58 -7.88 13.23 -3.22
N ASN A 59 -7.43 12.99 -1.98
CA ASN A 59 -7.08 14.03 -1.00
C ASN A 59 -5.71 14.67 -1.26
N GLY A 60 -4.98 14.26 -2.31
CA GLY A 60 -3.65 14.75 -2.65
C GLY A 60 -2.50 14.01 -1.99
N GLU A 61 -2.79 13.09 -1.07
CA GLU A 61 -1.80 12.26 -0.37
C GLU A 61 -1.20 11.21 -1.30
N TRP A 62 0.06 10.84 -1.09
CA TRP A 62 0.71 9.77 -1.84
C TRP A 62 0.68 8.48 -1.04
N SER A 63 0.40 7.39 -1.73
CA SER A 63 0.51 6.04 -1.19
C SER A 63 1.40 5.18 -2.07
N ILE A 64 2.07 4.23 -1.45
CA ILE A 64 2.87 3.20 -2.12
C ILE A 64 2.28 1.85 -1.76
N SER A 65 1.98 1.06 -2.80
CA SER A 65 1.56 -0.33 -2.68
C SER A 65 2.64 -1.23 -3.25
N CYS A 66 3.15 -2.13 -2.41
CA CYS A 66 4.11 -3.16 -2.79
C CYS A 66 3.45 -4.53 -2.67
N ALA A 67 3.60 -5.38 -3.69
CA ALA A 67 3.07 -6.73 -3.64
C ALA A 67 4.03 -7.75 -4.24
N THR A 68 3.88 -9.00 -3.81
CA THR A 68 4.48 -10.14 -4.49
C THR A 68 3.88 -10.29 -5.89
N GLU A 69 4.62 -10.90 -6.84
CA GLU A 69 4.12 -11.09 -8.21
C GLU A 69 2.81 -11.90 -8.27
N ASP A 70 2.62 -12.82 -7.32
CA ASP A 70 1.39 -13.61 -7.18
C ASP A 70 0.26 -12.88 -6.43
N GLY A 71 0.51 -11.67 -5.92
CA GLY A 71 -0.45 -10.88 -5.14
C GLY A 71 -0.78 -11.44 -3.76
N SER A 72 -0.11 -12.50 -3.30
CA SER A 72 -0.40 -13.15 -2.01
C SER A 72 -0.09 -12.28 -0.80
N ARG A 73 0.88 -11.37 -0.93
CA ARG A 73 1.23 -10.38 0.10
C ARG A 73 1.20 -9.00 -0.51
N GLN A 74 0.52 -8.09 0.18
CA GLN A 74 0.44 -6.68 -0.19
C GLN A 74 0.78 -5.82 1.02
N PHE A 75 1.67 -4.88 0.85
CA PHE A 75 2.09 -3.89 1.84
C PHE A 75 1.69 -2.51 1.33
N VAL A 76 0.95 -1.75 2.13
CA VAL A 76 0.45 -0.43 1.74
C VAL A 76 0.90 0.60 2.75
N TYR A 77 1.54 1.66 2.25
CA TYR A 77 2.05 2.78 3.04
C TYR A 77 1.54 4.09 2.49
N SER A 78 1.23 5.08 3.33
CA SER A 78 1.22 6.47 2.91
C SER A 78 2.63 7.06 3.01
N VAL A 79 2.87 8.11 2.22
CA VAL A 79 4.16 8.80 2.16
C VAL A 79 3.93 10.28 2.40
N ASP A 80 4.57 10.79 3.43
CA ASP A 80 4.57 12.21 3.77
C ASP A 80 5.92 12.84 3.44
N ASP A 81 5.90 14.03 2.83
CA ASP A 81 7.08 14.85 2.65
C ASP A 81 7.55 15.36 4.01
N THR A 82 8.74 14.92 4.39
CA THR A 82 9.40 15.33 5.64
C THR A 82 10.86 15.59 5.31
N SER A 83 11.08 16.63 4.52
CA SER A 83 12.41 17.11 4.10
C SER A 83 13.44 17.29 5.24
N ASP A 84 13.01 17.39 6.50
CA ASP A 84 13.86 17.46 7.70
C ASP A 84 14.41 16.10 8.16
N LYS A 85 13.90 14.98 7.62
CA LYS A 85 14.30 13.62 7.98
C LYS A 85 15.42 13.09 7.09
N ALA A 86 16.12 12.05 7.58
CA ALA A 86 17.29 11.47 6.92
C ALA A 86 17.04 11.06 5.45
N TYR A 87 15.83 10.59 5.14
CA TYR A 87 15.44 10.19 3.78
C TYR A 87 14.51 11.18 3.08
N GLY A 88 14.16 12.30 3.74
CA GLY A 88 13.23 13.29 3.21
C GLY A 88 11.76 12.83 3.14
N PHE A 89 11.44 11.69 3.74
CA PHE A 89 10.08 11.16 3.82
C PHE A 89 9.85 10.39 5.12
N THR A 90 8.58 10.31 5.53
CA THR A 90 8.10 9.36 6.54
C THR A 90 7.03 8.47 5.92
N LEU A 91 6.92 7.25 6.43
CA LEU A 91 5.92 6.29 5.98
C LEU A 91 4.89 6.08 7.08
N THR A 92 3.64 5.86 6.71
CA THR A 92 2.62 5.37 7.65
C THR A 92 2.02 4.08 7.12
N ALA A 93 2.03 3.02 7.94
CA ALA A 93 1.51 1.71 7.55
C ALA A 93 -0.03 1.72 7.50
N LEU A 94 -0.59 1.46 6.31
CA LEU A 94 -2.04 1.52 6.06
C LEU A 94 -2.75 0.16 6.24
N ASN A 95 -2.04 -0.96 6.08
CA ASN A 95 -2.60 -2.30 6.26
C ASN A 95 -1.82 -3.16 7.29
N GLU A 96 -2.38 -4.32 7.67
CA GLU A 96 -1.77 -5.17 8.72
C GLU A 96 -0.41 -5.72 8.31
N MET A 97 -0.23 -6.10 7.04
CA MET A 97 1.05 -6.54 6.53
C MET A 97 2.13 -5.46 6.64
N ALA A 98 1.80 -4.21 6.30
CA ALA A 98 2.69 -3.07 6.46
C ALA A 98 2.96 -2.72 7.93
N ARG A 99 1.99 -2.90 8.84
CA ARG A 99 2.23 -2.69 10.28
C ARG A 99 3.24 -3.68 10.84
N ASN A 100 3.25 -4.91 10.30
CA ASN A 100 4.17 -5.95 10.73
C ASN A 100 5.62 -5.76 10.22
N THR A 101 5.91 -4.69 9.46
CA THR A 101 7.27 -4.43 8.94
C THR A 101 8.11 -3.45 9.77
N GLU A 102 7.52 -2.74 10.73
CA GLU A 102 8.18 -1.68 11.52
C GLU A 102 9.52 -2.11 12.14
N ASN A 103 9.62 -3.37 12.57
CA ASN A 103 10.79 -3.92 13.25
C ASN A 103 11.46 -5.07 12.49
N VAL A 104 11.32 -5.10 11.16
CA VAL A 104 11.83 -6.18 10.32
C VAL A 104 13.08 -5.73 9.54
N ASP A 105 14.22 -6.37 9.81
CA ASP A 105 15.46 -6.24 9.02
C ASP A 105 15.80 -4.80 8.63
N LEU A 106 15.88 -4.50 7.33
CA LEU A 106 16.23 -3.19 6.81
C LEU A 106 15.09 -2.17 6.96
N LEU A 107 13.85 -2.62 7.16
CA LEU A 107 12.68 -1.76 7.29
C LEU A 107 12.71 -0.98 8.61
N THR A 108 13.45 -1.45 9.62
CA THR A 108 13.69 -0.71 10.87
C THR A 108 14.41 0.63 10.66
N PHE A 109 15.11 0.79 9.52
CA PHE A 109 15.76 2.05 9.17
C PHE A 109 14.83 3.04 8.47
N LEU A 110 13.64 2.60 8.05
CA LEU A 110 12.61 3.48 7.52
C LEU A 110 11.76 3.97 8.68
N ASP A 111 11.50 5.28 8.74
CA ASP A 111 10.62 5.91 9.74
C ASP A 111 9.16 5.54 9.42
N ILE A 112 8.79 4.29 9.72
CA ILE A 112 7.46 3.71 9.49
C ILE A 112 6.63 3.88 10.76
N LYS A 113 5.65 4.78 10.68
CA LYS A 113 4.65 4.98 11.73
C LYS A 113 3.57 3.91 11.63
N THR A 114 3.24 3.30 12.75
CA THR A 114 2.08 2.42 12.88
C THR A 114 0.97 3.18 13.60
N PRO A 115 -0.15 3.54 12.94
CA PRO A 115 -1.26 4.17 13.62
C PRO A 115 -1.78 3.21 14.70
N VAL A 116 -1.94 3.74 15.92
CA VAL A 116 -2.49 2.97 17.04
C VAL A 116 -3.92 2.56 16.67
N LYS A 117 -4.24 1.27 16.86
CA LYS A 117 -5.56 0.67 16.59
C LYS A 117 -6.65 1.27 17.48
#